data_AF-A0A349X4N9-F1
#
_entry.id   AF-A0A349X4N9-F1
#
_cell.length_a   1.000
_cell.length_b   1.000
_cell.length_c   1.000
_cell.angle_alpha   90.00
_cell.angle_beta   90.00
_cell.angle_gamma   90.00
#
_symmetry.space_group_name_H-M   'P 1'
#
loop_
_entity.id
_entity.type
_entity.pdbx_description
1 polymer ?
#
loop_
_entity_poly.entity_id
_entity_poly.type
_entity_poly.pdbx_seq_one_letter_code
_entity_poly.pdbx_strand_id
1 'polypeptide(L)' 'MKKTDPTELGSKTTELTPSAARKWPLAELVENKHYYMEHGFMVFTEEYHLCRGRCCGNACRHCPFEHVNVRR' A
#
# COMPACT_ATOMS: atom_id res chain seq x y z
N MET A 1 3.94 36.15 32.09
CA MET A 1 2.69 35.64 31.49
C MET A 1 2.83 35.68 29.97
N LYS A 2 3.40 34.62 29.36
CA LYS A 2 3.41 34.46 27.90
C LYS A 2 2.45 33.32 27.61
N LYS A 3 1.27 33.68 27.12
CA LYS A 3 0.18 32.77 26.77
C LYS A 3 0.54 32.05 25.45
N THR A 4 0.22 30.76 25.37
CA THR A 4 -0.27 29.95 24.23
C THR A 4 0.21 30.31 22.80
N ASP A 5 0.65 29.37 21.96
CA ASP A 5 -0.10 28.19 21.51
C ASP A 5 0.83 27.10 20.93
N PRO A 6 0.56 25.79 21.16
CA PRO A 6 1.26 24.67 20.55
C PRO A 6 0.45 24.08 19.38
N THR A 7 0.48 24.69 18.18
CA THR A 7 -0.09 24.03 16.98
C THR A 7 0.68 24.44 15.72
N GLU A 8 1.92 23.99 15.60
CA GLU A 8 2.61 23.86 14.31
C GLU A 8 2.81 22.37 14.07
N LEU A 9 1.70 21.64 13.90
CA LEU A 9 1.74 20.31 13.29
C LEU A 9 1.88 20.51 11.78
N GLY A 10 3.01 21.10 11.40
CA GLY A 10 3.47 21.18 10.03
C GLY A 10 3.59 19.75 9.53
N SER A 11 2.78 19.44 8.52
CA SER A 11 2.96 18.35 7.58
C SER A 11 4.44 18.18 7.29
N LYS A 12 5.05 17.18 7.92
CA LYS A 12 6.35 16.68 7.48
C LYS A 12 6.08 15.95 6.16
N THR A 13 6.01 16.72 5.08
CA THR A 13 6.33 16.19 3.74
C THR A 13 7.80 15.84 3.79
N THR A 14 8.07 14.65 4.32
CA THR A 14 9.40 14.06 4.33
C THR A 14 9.67 13.67 2.90
N GLU A 15 10.31 14.58 2.18
CA GLU A 15 11.31 14.32 1.15
C GLU A 15 11.04 13.07 0.29
N LEU A 16 10.43 13.33 -0.88
CA LEU A 16 10.35 12.42 -2.01
C LEU A 16 11.73 11.85 -2.34
N THR A 17 12.05 10.66 -1.84
CA THR A 17 13.15 9.85 -2.37
C THR A 17 12.75 9.31 -3.75
N PRO A 18 13.43 9.66 -4.85
CA PRO A 18 13.14 9.14 -6.19
C PRO A 18 13.73 7.74 -6.40
N SER A 19 13.54 6.84 -5.43
CA SER A 19 13.90 5.43 -5.55
C SER A 19 12.70 4.58 -5.17
N ALA A 20 11.69 4.67 -6.03
CA ALA A 20 10.56 3.76 -6.14
C ALA A 20 11.02 2.36 -6.61
N ALA A 21 12.02 1.79 -5.95
CA ALA A 21 12.27 0.37 -6.05
C ALA A 21 11.14 -0.32 -5.31
N ARG A 22 10.39 -1.15 -6.05
CA ARG A 22 9.40 -2.13 -5.57
C ARG A 22 10.04 -3.09 -4.54
N LYS A 23 10.42 -2.60 -3.37
CA LYS A 23 11.09 -3.40 -2.35
C LYS A 23 10.06 -3.85 -1.33
N TRP A 24 9.68 -5.12 -1.45
CA TRP A 24 8.89 -5.82 -0.44
C TRP A 24 9.74 -6.03 0.83
N PRO A 25 9.17 -5.89 2.05
CA PRO A 25 7.79 -5.50 2.34
C PRO A 25 7.55 -4.00 2.16
N LEU A 26 6.33 -3.64 1.74
CA LEU A 26 5.88 -2.25 1.66
C LEU A 26 5.87 -1.63 3.06
N ALA A 27 6.62 -0.54 3.26
CA ALA A 27 6.67 0.16 4.54
C ALA A 27 5.34 0.86 4.88
N GLU A 28 4.64 1.35 3.85
CA GLU A 28 3.37 2.05 3.97
C GLU A 28 2.40 1.54 2.90
N LEU A 29 1.12 1.37 3.28
CA LEU A 29 0.04 1.04 2.37
C LEU A 29 -0.76 2.30 2.05
N VAL A 30 -0.70 2.73 0.80
CA VAL A 30 -1.46 3.88 0.33
C VAL A 30 -2.82 3.43 -0.21
N GLU A 31 -3.90 3.98 0.34
CA GLU A 31 -5.27 3.76 -0.14
C GLU A 31 -5.45 4.30 -1.57
N ASN A 32 -6.29 3.66 -2.38
CA ASN A 32 -6.48 3.88 -3.82
C ASN A 32 -5.27 3.54 -4.70
N LYS A 33 -4.15 3.10 -4.10
CA LYS A 33 -2.98 2.62 -4.83
C LYS A 33 -2.73 1.14 -4.58
N HIS A 34 -2.53 0.76 -3.31
CA HIS A 34 -2.21 -0.61 -2.90
C HIS A 34 -3.47 -1.38 -2.46
N TYR A 35 -4.46 -0.67 -1.94
CA TYR A 35 -5.74 -1.25 -1.52
C TYR A 35 -6.84 -0.21 -1.60
N TYR A 36 -8.09 -0.64 -1.52
CA TYR A 36 -9.25 0.19 -1.29
C TYR A 36 -10.22 -0.52 -0.35
N MET A 37 -11.12 0.24 0.29
CA MET A 37 -12.18 -0.31 1.14
C MET A 37 -13.43 -0.55 0.31
N GLU A 38 -13.93 -1.79 0.34
CA GLU A 38 -15.14 -2.21 -0.38
C GLU A 38 -16.04 -2.98 0.59
N HIS A 39 -17.24 -2.47 0.87
CA HIS A 39 -18.19 -3.08 1.82
C HIS A 39 -17.61 -3.39 3.21
N GLY A 40 -16.68 -2.56 3.69
CA GLY A 40 -15.99 -2.77 4.97
C GLY A 40 -14.84 -3.78 4.92
N PHE A 41 -14.53 -4.33 3.75
CA PHE A 41 -13.38 -5.18 3.52
C PHE A 41 -12.25 -4.43 2.83
N MET A 42 -11.01 -4.72 3.25
CA MET A 42 -9.82 -4.25 2.57
C MET A 42 -9.56 -5.11 1.33
N VAL A 43 -9.62 -4.50 0.15
CA VAL A 43 -9.36 -5.16 -1.13
C VAL A 43 -8.04 -4.68 -1.69
N PHE A 44 -7.08 -5.60 -1.81
CA PHE A 44 -5.78 -5.29 -2.42
C PHE A 44 -5.89 -5.16 -3.93
N THR A 45 -5.18 -4.18 -4.47
CA THR A 45 -5.09 -3.92 -5.90
C THR A 45 -3.97 -4.74 -6.55
N GLU A 46 -3.91 -4.68 -7.87
CA GLU A 46 -2.82 -5.25 -8.66
C GLU A 46 -1.44 -4.69 -8.24
N GLU A 47 -1.33 -3.38 -8.00
CA GLU A 47 -0.06 -2.74 -7.62
C GLU A 47 0.55 -3.34 -6.36
N TYR A 48 -0.28 -3.62 -5.35
CA TYR A 48 0.18 -4.29 -4.14
C TYR A 48 0.74 -5.68 -4.43
N HIS A 49 0.08 -6.44 -5.32
CA HIS A 49 0.56 -7.76 -5.74
C HIS A 49 1.83 -7.67 -6.59
N LEU A 50 1.98 -6.66 -7.44
CA LEU A 50 3.21 -6.39 -8.18
C LEU A 50 4.38 -6.03 -7.26
N CYS A 51 4.14 -5.22 -6.23
CA CYS A 51 5.14 -4.91 -5.20
C CYS A 51 5.59 -6.17 -4.42
N ARG A 52 4.68 -7.13 -4.20
CA ARG A 52 5.03 -8.44 -3.61
C ARG A 52 5.88 -9.30 -4.53
N GLY A 53 5.73 -9.14 -5.85
CA GLY A 53 6.54 -9.80 -6.87
C GLY A 53 6.26 -11.30 -7.06
N ARG A 54 5.21 -11.87 -6.44
CA ARG A 54 4.86 -13.29 -6.60
C ARG A 54 3.37 -13.57 -6.35
N CYS A 55 2.85 -14.59 -7.05
CA CYS A 55 1.52 -15.14 -6.78
C CYS A 55 1.47 -15.77 -5.38
N CYS A 56 0.44 -15.42 -4.60
CA CYS A 56 0.28 -15.94 -3.23
C CYS A 56 -0.55 -17.23 -3.13
N GLY A 57 -1.21 -17.65 -4.21
CA GLY A 57 -2.01 -18.88 -4.24
C GLY A 57 -3.42 -18.76 -3.61
N ASN A 58 -3.84 -17.57 -3.18
CA ASN A 58 -5.12 -17.34 -2.50
C ASN A 58 -6.29 -16.96 -3.44
N ALA A 59 -6.17 -17.20 -4.75
CA ALA A 59 -7.20 -16.86 -5.74
C ALA A 59 -7.72 -15.41 -5.64
N CYS A 60 -6.81 -14.45 -5.42
CA CYS A 60 -7.17 -13.02 -5.27
C CYS A 60 -7.81 -12.46 -6.56
N ARG A 61 -8.80 -11.57 -6.42
CA ARG A 61 -9.53 -10.97 -7.56
C ARG A 61 -8.62 -10.20 -8.52
N HIS A 62 -7.68 -9.42 -8.01
CA HIS A 62 -6.79 -8.54 -8.78
C HIS A 62 -5.39 -9.14 -8.98
N CYS A 63 -5.29 -10.46 -9.22
CA CYS A 63 -4.00 -11.13 -9.32
C CYS A 63 -3.32 -10.86 -10.68
N PRO A 64 -2.15 -10.18 -10.74
CA PRO A 64 -1.42 -9.94 -11.99
C PRO A 64 -0.68 -11.18 -12.52
N PHE A 65 -0.66 -12.27 -11.74
CA PHE A 65 0.15 -13.46 -12.02
C PHE A 65 -0.71 -14.65 -12.48
N GLU A 66 -1.86 -14.39 -13.10
CA GLU A 66 -2.74 -15.42 -13.72
C GLU A 66 -3.03 -16.62 -12.82
N HIS A 67 -3.07 -16.40 -11.50
CA HIS A 67 -3.29 -17.45 -10.50
C HIS A 67 -2.33 -18.66 -10.61
N VAL A 68 -1.08 -18.49 -11.07
CA VAL A 68 -0.11 -19.59 -11.28
C VAL A 68 0.13 -20.48 -10.05
N ASN A 69 -0.03 -19.95 -8.83
CA ASN A 69 0.17 -20.69 -7.57
C ASN A 69 -1.16 -21.14 -6.91
N VAL A 70 -2.32 -20.91 -7.55
CA VAL A 70 -3.61 -21.36 -7.03
C VAL A 70 -3.76 -22.84 -7.34
N ARG A 71 -3.99 -23.65 -6.30
CA ARG A 71 -4.25 -25.08 -6.47
C ARG A 71 -5.63 -25.27 -7.09
N ARG A 72 -5.69 -25.98 -8.21
CA ARG A 72 -6.92 -26.38 -8.92
C ARG A 72 -7.34 -27.78 -8.52
#